data_AF-A0AAW0P7V8-F1
#
_entry.id   AF-A0AAW0P7V8-F1
#
_cell.length_a   1.000
_cell.length_b   1.000
_cell.length_c   1.000
_cell.angle_alpha   90.00
_cell.angle_beta   90.00
_cell.angle_gamma   90.00
#
_symmetry.space_group_name_H-M   'P 1'
#
loop_
_entity.id
_entity.type
_entity.pdbx_description
1 polymer ?
#
loop_
_entity_poly.entity_id
_entity_poly.type
_entity_poly.pdbx_seq_one_letter_code
_entity_poly.pdbx_strand_id
1 'polypeptide(L)'
;MVINFFSTRHRSGPGQCRVGAVVSVQSQCVPQGRGAVRRATPQASELHLLLLLPGIRQLKVPRTNVDTVIGDQGRKVVISRAPGLKLVVETLMSSLKPIGNIVVICCAFFIIFGILGVQLFKGKFFVCQGEDVRNITNKSDCLQASYKWVRHKYNFDNLGQALMSLFVLASKDGWVDIMYDGLDAVGVDQQPIMNYNPWMLLYFISFLLIVAFFVLNMFVGVVVENFHKCRRHQEAEEAKRREEKRLKRLEKKRRSKEKELAGR
;
A
#
# COMPACT_ATOMS: atom_id res chain seq x y z
N MET A 1 -8.77 -10.75 -21.05
CA MET A 1 -9.81 -9.80 -20.62
C MET A 1 -9.35 -8.41 -21.05
N VAL A 2 -9.74 -8.00 -22.25
CA VAL A 2 -9.42 -6.69 -22.84
C VAL A 2 -10.59 -5.77 -22.49
N ILE A 3 -10.34 -4.74 -21.70
CA ILE A 3 -11.33 -3.68 -21.48
C ILE A 3 -10.93 -2.53 -22.40
N ASN A 4 -11.68 -2.39 -23.49
CA ASN A 4 -11.68 -1.18 -24.31
C ASN A 4 -12.35 -0.05 -23.52
N PHE A 5 -11.62 1.05 -23.29
CA PHE A 5 -12.23 2.34 -22.97
C PHE A 5 -12.10 3.23 -24.20
N PHE A 6 -13.25 3.56 -24.80
CA PHE A 6 -13.39 4.62 -25.78
C PHE A 6 -12.98 5.95 -25.10
N SER A 7 -11.94 6.60 -25.60
CA SER A 7 -11.60 7.98 -25.25
C SER A 7 -12.29 8.91 -26.25
N THR A 8 -13.45 9.44 -25.88
CA THR A 8 -14.05 10.59 -26.58
C THR A 8 -13.42 11.87 -26.04
N ARG A 9 -12.57 12.47 -26.87
CA ARG A 9 -11.91 13.75 -26.64
C ARG A 9 -12.97 14.86 -26.61
N HIS A 10 -13.23 15.47 -25.45
CA HIS A 10 -14.04 16.69 -25.34
C HIS A 10 -13.17 17.88 -24.94
N ARG A 11 -13.05 18.82 -25.89
CA ARG A 11 -12.42 20.13 -25.74
C ARG A 11 -13.44 21.07 -25.10
N SER A 12 -13.11 21.74 -24.00
CA SER A 12 -13.94 22.84 -23.47
C SER A 12 -13.08 23.82 -22.69
N GLY A 13 -13.14 25.09 -23.12
CA GLY A 13 -12.50 26.26 -22.52
C GLY A 13 -13.11 26.67 -21.17
N PRO A 14 -12.80 27.87 -20.69
CA PRO A 14 -12.63 28.12 -19.27
C PRO A 14 -13.95 28.45 -18.55
N GLY A 15 -14.08 27.92 -17.34
CA GLY A 15 -14.88 28.51 -16.28
C GLY A 15 -16.36 28.12 -16.24
N GLN A 16 -16.66 26.96 -15.64
CA GLN A 16 -17.63 26.89 -14.54
C GLN A 16 -17.68 25.50 -13.90
N CYS A 17 -17.43 25.46 -12.59
CA CYS A 17 -17.61 24.30 -11.74
C CYS A 17 -19.10 23.93 -11.63
N ARG A 18 -19.45 22.66 -11.84
CA ARG A 18 -20.69 22.07 -11.29
C ARG A 18 -20.40 20.75 -10.56
N VAL A 19 -20.55 20.85 -9.24
CA VAL A 19 -21.25 19.96 -8.31
C VAL A 19 -21.14 18.46 -8.60
N GLY A 20 -20.21 17.81 -7.90
CA GLY A 20 -20.21 16.37 -7.68
C GLY A 20 -21.25 15.96 -6.64
N ALA A 21 -21.92 14.85 -6.90
CA ALA A 21 -22.85 14.21 -5.98
C ALA A 21 -22.10 13.62 -4.76
N VAL A 22 -22.56 14.09 -3.61
CA VAL A 22 -22.51 13.58 -2.22
C VAL A 22 -22.04 12.13 -2.03
N VAL A 23 -20.97 11.93 -1.25
CA VAL A 23 -20.98 11.06 -0.05
C VAL A 23 -20.20 11.75 1.08
N SER A 24 -20.91 11.93 2.19
CA SER A 24 -20.59 12.58 3.46
C SER A 24 -19.25 12.19 4.12
N VAL A 25 -18.44 13.18 4.50
CA VAL A 25 -17.74 13.22 5.81
C VAL A 25 -17.70 14.67 6.29
N GLN A 26 -18.32 14.90 7.45
CA GLN A 26 -18.33 16.17 8.19
C GLN A 26 -16.92 16.66 8.48
N SER A 27 -16.61 17.89 8.08
CA SER A 27 -15.57 18.71 8.71
C SER A 27 -16.27 19.87 9.40
N GLN A 28 -16.36 19.79 10.73
CA GLN A 28 -16.82 20.91 11.55
C GLN A 28 -15.74 21.98 11.61
N CYS A 29 -16.13 23.21 11.26
CA CYS A 29 -15.44 24.43 11.66
C CYS A 29 -15.50 24.57 13.19
N VAL A 30 -14.40 24.95 13.83
CA VAL A 30 -14.33 25.42 15.23
C VAL A 30 -13.80 26.86 15.22
N PRO A 31 -14.40 27.80 15.97
CA PRO A 31 -14.06 29.22 15.91
C PRO A 31 -12.86 29.59 16.80
N GLN A 32 -12.24 30.71 16.44
CA GLN A 32 -11.05 31.31 17.03
C GLN A 32 -11.42 32.22 18.22
N GLY A 33 -10.78 32.01 19.37
CA GLY A 33 -10.97 32.80 20.59
C GLY A 33 -9.68 32.98 21.38
N ARG A 34 -9.40 34.24 21.75
CA ARG A 34 -8.17 34.84 22.31
C ARG A 34 -7.69 34.25 23.66
N GLY A 35 -6.39 34.41 23.95
CA GLY A 35 -5.90 34.56 25.33
C GLY A 35 -4.51 33.98 25.60
N ALA A 36 -3.52 34.85 25.78
CA ALA A 36 -2.15 34.49 26.14
C ALA A 36 -1.99 34.26 27.65
N VAL A 37 -1.21 33.24 28.06
CA VAL A 37 -0.55 33.18 29.37
C VAL A 37 0.87 32.61 29.18
N ARG A 38 1.85 33.26 29.81
CA ARG A 38 3.31 33.00 29.70
C ARG A 38 3.80 32.00 30.77
N ARG A 39 5.02 31.48 30.51
CA ARG A 39 6.05 30.94 31.46
C ARG A 39 5.76 29.54 32.05
N ALA A 40 6.72 28.65 32.28
CA ALA A 40 8.19 28.66 32.24
C ALA A 40 8.73 27.23 32.01
N THR A 41 9.98 27.11 31.53
CA THR A 41 10.83 25.91 31.60
C THR A 41 11.76 25.99 32.85
N PRO A 42 12.65 25.02 33.12
CA PRO A 42 12.46 23.83 33.96
C PRO A 42 13.31 23.87 35.24
N GLN A 43 13.00 23.07 36.27
CA GLN A 43 13.98 22.81 37.32
C GLN A 43 13.87 21.38 37.85
N ALA A 44 14.98 20.65 37.69
CA ALA A 44 15.23 19.34 38.25
C ALA A 44 15.62 19.50 39.72
N SER A 45 14.83 18.92 40.61
CA SER A 45 15.23 18.57 41.98
C SER A 45 14.07 17.77 42.56
N GLU A 46 14.33 16.51 42.88
CA GLU A 46 13.68 15.64 43.88
C GLU A 46 13.87 14.18 43.43
N LEU A 47 15.13 13.79 43.30
CA LEU A 47 15.55 12.40 43.34
C LEU A 47 16.37 12.27 44.61
N HIS A 48 15.77 11.79 45.70
CA HIS A 48 16.41 11.10 46.84
C HIS A 48 15.50 11.12 48.08
N LEU A 49 14.42 10.31 48.13
CA LEU A 49 13.89 9.90 49.43
C LEU A 49 12.90 8.72 49.43
N LEU A 50 13.27 7.52 48.98
CA LEU A 50 12.48 6.32 49.36
C LEU A 50 13.22 4.97 49.22
N LEU A 51 14.54 4.93 49.48
CA LEU A 51 15.33 3.69 49.46
C LEU A 51 15.71 3.15 50.85
N LEU A 52 14.88 3.31 51.87
CA LEU A 52 15.14 2.72 53.20
C LEU A 52 13.88 2.21 53.90
N LEU A 53 13.31 1.10 53.43
CA LEU A 53 12.53 0.21 54.30
C LEU A 53 12.94 -1.25 54.04
N PRO A 54 13.59 -1.91 55.01
CA PRO A 54 13.89 -3.33 54.93
C PRO A 54 12.68 -4.15 55.36
N GLY A 55 12.22 -5.05 54.48
CA GLY A 55 11.40 -6.20 54.88
C GLY A 55 9.91 -6.10 54.57
N ILE A 56 9.52 -6.44 53.33
CA ILE A 56 8.28 -7.18 53.08
C ILE A 56 8.59 -8.35 52.16
N ARG A 57 8.27 -9.53 52.68
CA ARG A 57 8.43 -10.85 52.08
C ARG A 57 7.49 -11.01 50.86
N GLN A 58 8.02 -11.61 49.79
CA GLN A 58 7.34 -12.45 48.80
C GLN A 58 5.96 -11.99 48.30
N LEU A 59 5.93 -11.12 47.29
CA LEU A 59 4.80 -11.06 46.36
C LEU A 59 5.15 -11.87 45.11
N LYS A 60 4.38 -12.94 44.88
CA LYS A 60 4.43 -13.79 43.69
C LYS A 60 4.16 -12.94 42.43
N VAL A 61 5.19 -12.62 41.66
CA VAL A 61 5.02 -12.00 40.33
C VAL A 61 4.50 -13.07 39.36
N PRO A 62 3.33 -12.89 38.72
CA PRO A 62 2.91 -13.77 37.62
C PRO A 62 3.85 -13.54 36.44
N ARG A 63 4.29 -14.60 35.76
CA ARG A 63 4.92 -14.48 34.43
C ARG A 63 3.88 -13.89 33.47
N THR A 64 3.88 -12.57 33.30
CA THR A 64 3.21 -11.93 32.18
C THR A 64 4.09 -12.15 30.94
N ASN A 65 3.51 -12.78 29.93
CA ASN A 65 4.13 -12.94 28.62
C ASN A 65 4.50 -11.56 28.06
N VAL A 66 5.62 -11.51 27.35
CA VAL A 66 6.16 -10.35 26.62
C VAL A 66 5.30 -10.11 25.36
N ASP A 67 3.99 -9.96 25.51
CA ASP A 67 3.04 -9.69 24.43
C ASP A 67 2.20 -8.42 24.70
N THR A 68 2.53 -7.61 25.72
CA THR A 68 1.65 -6.52 26.20
C THR A 68 2.31 -5.15 26.35
N VAL A 69 3.36 -4.82 25.58
CA VAL A 69 3.97 -3.46 25.67
C VAL A 69 4.27 -2.80 24.31
N ILE A 70 3.67 -3.27 23.21
CA ILE A 70 3.68 -2.51 21.95
C ILE A 70 2.26 -2.41 21.38
N GLY A 71 1.59 -1.29 21.62
CA GLY A 71 0.64 -0.73 20.64
C GLY A 71 -0.87 -0.84 20.92
N ASP A 72 -1.32 -0.66 22.16
CA ASP A 72 -2.70 -1.00 22.52
C ASP A 72 -3.62 0.14 22.98
N GLN A 73 -3.22 1.40 22.83
CA GLN A 73 -4.10 2.53 23.19
C GLN A 73 -4.74 3.26 21.99
N GLY A 74 -4.33 2.94 20.76
CA GLY A 74 -4.95 3.46 19.52
C GLY A 74 -5.68 2.41 18.68
N ARG A 75 -5.39 1.12 18.83
CA ARG A 75 -5.89 0.04 17.96
C ARG A 75 -7.13 -0.69 18.50
N LYS A 76 -7.53 -0.43 19.74
CA LYS A 76 -8.69 -1.09 20.38
C LYS A 76 -10.03 -0.38 20.20
N VAL A 77 -10.07 0.88 19.75
CA VAL A 77 -11.34 1.65 19.67
C VAL A 77 -12.19 1.27 18.44
N VAL A 78 -11.61 0.70 17.38
CA VAL A 78 -12.35 0.36 16.14
C VAL A 78 -12.79 -1.11 16.08
N ILE A 79 -12.14 -2.00 16.83
CA ILE A 79 -12.35 -3.47 16.71
C ILE A 79 -13.56 -3.95 17.53
N SER A 80 -14.19 -3.11 18.35
CA SER A 80 -15.34 -3.50 19.19
C SER A 80 -16.71 -3.43 18.50
N ARG A 81 -16.83 -2.87 17.29
CA ARG A 81 -18.14 -2.55 16.70
C ARG A 81 -18.78 -3.64 15.82
N ALA A 82 -18.06 -4.67 15.39
CA ALA A 82 -18.66 -5.79 14.64
C ALA A 82 -17.78 -7.06 14.69
N PRO A 83 -18.18 -8.12 15.42
CA PRO A 83 -17.40 -9.37 15.49
C PRO A 83 -17.26 -10.07 14.12
N GLY A 84 -18.19 -9.85 13.19
CA GLY A 84 -18.12 -10.38 11.82
C GLY A 84 -16.99 -9.78 10.97
N LEU A 85 -16.66 -8.49 11.15
CA LEU A 85 -15.59 -7.85 10.38
C LEU A 85 -14.19 -8.28 10.86
N LYS A 86 -14.06 -8.62 12.14
CA LYS A 86 -12.80 -9.11 12.73
C LYS A 86 -12.35 -10.42 12.09
N LEU A 87 -13.27 -11.37 11.86
CA LEU A 87 -12.97 -12.65 11.19
C LEU A 87 -12.49 -12.44 9.75
N VAL A 88 -13.11 -11.51 9.01
CA VAL A 88 -12.74 -11.17 7.64
C VAL A 88 -11.34 -10.53 7.58
N VAL A 89 -11.03 -9.58 8.47
CA VAL A 89 -9.70 -8.95 8.50
C VAL A 89 -8.62 -9.95 8.89
N GLU A 90 -8.89 -10.82 9.86
CA GLU A 90 -7.93 -11.83 10.32
C GLU A 90 -7.62 -12.89 9.24
N THR A 91 -8.63 -13.31 8.48
CA THR A 91 -8.47 -14.21 7.33
C THR A 91 -7.71 -13.55 6.17
N LEU A 92 -7.95 -12.27 5.90
CA LEU A 92 -7.20 -11.51 4.89
C LEU A 92 -5.72 -11.36 5.28
N MET A 93 -5.43 -10.99 6.53
CA MET A 93 -4.07 -10.83 7.03
C MET A 93 -3.27 -12.14 7.02
N SER A 94 -3.93 -13.26 7.36
CA SER A 94 -3.32 -14.60 7.26
C SER A 94 -2.97 -14.98 5.82
N SER A 95 -3.78 -14.54 4.85
CA SER A 95 -3.58 -14.81 3.42
C SER A 95 -2.56 -13.88 2.75
N LEU A 96 -2.27 -12.73 3.34
CA LEU A 96 -1.30 -11.74 2.83
C LEU A 96 0.17 -12.12 3.09
N LYS A 97 0.47 -12.88 4.15
CA LYS A 97 1.84 -13.31 4.51
C LYS A 97 2.63 -13.94 3.35
N PRO A 98 2.10 -14.95 2.62
CA PRO A 98 2.84 -15.56 1.49
C PRO A 98 2.99 -14.60 0.30
N ILE A 99 2.08 -13.65 0.13
CA ILE A 99 2.11 -12.66 -0.97
C ILE A 99 3.19 -11.59 -0.74
N GLY A 100 3.52 -11.31 0.53
CA GLY A 100 4.46 -10.26 0.92
C GLY A 100 5.81 -10.34 0.22
N ASN A 101 6.36 -11.55 0.03
CA ASN A 101 7.66 -11.73 -0.63
C ASN A 101 7.68 -11.21 -2.08
N ILE A 102 6.62 -11.49 -2.84
CA ILE A 102 6.50 -11.04 -4.24
C ILE A 102 6.28 -9.53 -4.29
N VAL A 103 5.49 -8.98 -3.36
CA VAL A 103 5.21 -7.55 -3.29
C VAL A 103 6.49 -6.76 -2.98
N VAL A 104 7.34 -7.23 -2.06
CA VAL A 104 8.62 -6.57 -1.75
C VAL A 104 9.53 -6.53 -2.98
N ILE A 105 9.61 -7.62 -3.74
CA ILE A 105 10.38 -7.67 -4.99
C ILE A 105 9.80 -6.68 -6.01
N CYS A 106 8.47 -6.65 -6.18
CA CYS A 106 7.79 -5.72 -7.07
C CYS A 106 8.07 -4.25 -6.67
N CYS A 107 7.99 -3.91 -5.39
CA CYS A 107 8.33 -2.57 -4.89
C CYS A 107 9.78 -2.18 -5.19
N ALA A 108 10.73 -3.10 -5.07
CA ALA A 108 12.13 -2.85 -5.44
C ALA A 108 12.28 -2.50 -6.93
N PHE A 109 11.61 -3.25 -7.82
CA PHE A 109 11.60 -2.93 -9.25
C PHE A 109 10.95 -1.58 -9.54
N PHE A 110 9.86 -1.22 -8.85
CA PHE A 110 9.23 0.10 -8.99
C PHE A 110 10.19 1.23 -8.61
N ILE A 111 11.00 1.04 -7.56
CA ILE A 111 12.00 2.04 -7.17
C ILE A 111 13.09 2.17 -8.23
N ILE A 112 13.58 1.05 -8.78
CA ILE A 112 14.59 1.06 -9.86
C ILE A 112 14.06 1.82 -11.08
N PHE A 113 12.86 1.47 -11.56
CA PHE A 113 12.22 2.18 -12.67
C PHE A 113 11.94 3.64 -12.32
N GLY A 114 11.55 3.94 -11.08
CA GLY A 114 11.32 5.32 -10.61
C GLY A 114 12.59 6.17 -10.70
N ILE A 115 13.73 5.65 -10.24
CA ILE A 115 15.01 6.34 -10.34
C ILE A 115 15.40 6.52 -11.81
N LEU A 116 15.30 5.48 -12.64
CA LEU A 116 15.58 5.55 -14.07
C LEU A 116 14.70 6.60 -14.78
N GLY A 117 13.40 6.62 -14.47
CA GLY A 117 12.46 7.61 -15.00
C GLY A 117 12.84 9.04 -14.62
N VAL A 118 13.27 9.28 -13.38
CA VAL A 118 13.78 10.59 -12.96
C VAL A 118 15.01 10.99 -13.78
N GLN A 119 15.95 10.07 -14.04
CA GLN A 119 17.13 10.41 -14.84
C GLN A 119 16.78 10.74 -16.31
N LEU A 120 15.77 10.09 -16.88
CA LEU A 120 15.39 10.28 -18.29
C LEU A 120 14.50 11.51 -18.53
N PHE A 121 13.59 11.80 -17.60
CA PHE A 121 12.45 12.70 -17.82
C PHE A 121 12.37 13.90 -16.87
N LYS A 122 13.29 14.05 -15.92
CA LYS A 122 13.31 15.20 -15.01
C LYS A 122 13.35 16.52 -15.78
N GLY A 123 12.40 17.40 -15.46
CA GLY A 123 12.28 18.73 -16.04
C GLY A 123 11.66 18.77 -17.45
N LYS A 124 11.30 17.63 -18.04
CA LYS A 124 10.78 17.57 -19.43
C LYS A 124 9.25 17.57 -19.53
N PHE A 125 8.55 17.27 -18.43
CA PHE A 125 7.07 17.13 -18.38
C PHE A 125 6.39 18.49 -18.15
N PHE A 126 6.72 19.47 -18.99
CA PHE A 126 6.11 20.79 -18.98
C PHE A 126 5.53 21.14 -20.34
N VAL A 127 4.45 21.91 -20.32
CA VAL A 127 3.72 22.33 -21.52
C VAL A 127 3.31 23.79 -21.39
N CYS A 128 3.40 24.53 -22.50
CA CYS A 128 2.78 25.85 -22.59
C CYS A 128 1.26 25.73 -22.75
N GLN A 129 0.50 26.40 -21.88
CA GLN A 129 -0.95 26.51 -21.94
C GLN A 129 -1.34 27.94 -22.34
N GLY A 130 -1.89 28.07 -23.54
CA GLY A 130 -2.33 29.33 -24.16
C GLY A 130 -3.37 29.09 -25.27
N GLU A 131 -3.83 30.16 -25.93
CA GLU A 131 -4.76 30.06 -27.06
C GLU A 131 -4.05 29.53 -28.32
N ASP A 132 -2.91 30.12 -28.71
CA ASP A 132 -2.15 29.75 -29.91
C ASP A 132 -0.70 29.36 -29.59
N VAL A 133 -0.49 28.06 -29.35
CA VAL A 133 0.84 27.50 -28.97
C VAL A 133 1.64 26.93 -30.14
N ARG A 134 1.19 27.11 -31.40
CA ARG A 134 1.79 26.48 -32.58
C ARG A 134 3.21 26.95 -32.89
N ASN A 135 3.52 28.21 -32.59
CA ASN A 135 4.83 28.83 -32.86
C ASN A 135 5.72 28.93 -31.60
N ILE A 136 5.29 28.34 -30.48
CA ILE A 136 6.02 28.38 -29.21
C ILE A 136 6.96 27.18 -29.14
N THR A 137 8.27 27.44 -29.09
CA THR A 137 9.29 26.37 -29.04
C THR A 137 9.86 26.18 -27.65
N ASN A 138 9.96 27.26 -26.88
CA ASN A 138 10.59 27.29 -25.57
C ASN A 138 9.67 27.89 -24.51
N LYS A 139 10.02 27.66 -23.25
CA LYS A 139 9.40 28.34 -22.10
C LYS A 139 9.48 29.86 -22.18
N SER A 140 10.61 30.40 -22.62
CA SER A 140 10.81 31.85 -22.76
C SER A 140 9.78 32.45 -23.73
N ASP A 141 9.57 31.81 -24.88
CA ASP A 141 8.58 32.21 -25.88
C ASP A 141 7.16 32.16 -25.30
N CYS A 142 6.85 31.09 -24.53
CA CYS A 142 5.57 30.92 -23.85
C CYS A 142 5.28 32.09 -22.89
N LEU A 143 6.28 32.49 -22.09
CA LEU A 143 6.15 33.58 -21.14
C LEU A 143 6.09 34.95 -21.82
N GLN A 144 6.79 35.14 -22.94
CA GLN A 144 6.70 36.36 -23.76
C GLN A 144 5.32 36.52 -24.40
N ALA A 145 4.69 35.42 -24.81
CA ALA A 145 3.32 35.38 -25.31
C ALA A 145 2.25 35.53 -24.20
N SER A 146 2.65 35.83 -22.95
CA SER A 146 1.75 35.92 -21.78
C SER A 146 0.96 34.63 -21.48
N TYR A 147 1.50 33.47 -21.88
CA TYR A 147 0.92 32.16 -21.59
C TYR A 147 1.51 31.51 -20.34
N LYS A 148 0.87 30.42 -19.87
CA LYS A 148 1.26 29.73 -18.64
C LYS A 148 2.09 28.49 -18.95
N TRP A 149 3.30 28.42 -18.40
CA TRP A 149 4.14 27.22 -18.44
C TRP A 149 3.77 26.28 -17.29
N VAL A 150 3.00 25.24 -17.57
CA VAL A 150 2.41 24.33 -16.58
C VAL A 150 3.07 22.96 -16.63
N ARG A 151 3.17 22.33 -15.45
CA ARG A 151 3.69 20.97 -15.31
C ARG A 151 2.55 19.97 -15.41
N HIS A 152 2.80 18.83 -16.05
CA HIS A 152 1.86 17.71 -16.03
C HIS A 152 1.65 17.19 -14.60
N LYS A 153 0.41 16.79 -14.29
CA LYS A 153 0.03 16.26 -12.97
C LYS A 153 0.87 15.04 -12.57
N TYR A 154 1.12 14.16 -13.54
CA TYR A 154 2.00 13.00 -13.42
C TYR A 154 3.32 13.33 -14.12
N ASN A 155 4.42 13.33 -13.37
CA ASN A 155 5.75 13.71 -13.85
C ASN A 155 6.85 12.92 -13.11
N PHE A 156 8.08 13.08 -13.57
CA PHE A 156 9.27 12.35 -13.08
C PHE A 156 10.32 13.29 -12.48
N ASP A 157 9.91 14.40 -11.85
CA ASP A 157 10.87 15.39 -11.33
C ASP A 157 11.56 14.99 -10.02
N ASN A 158 10.91 14.12 -9.25
CA ASN A 158 11.44 13.53 -8.03
C ASN A 158 10.93 12.09 -7.88
N LEU A 159 11.59 11.30 -7.04
CA LEU A 159 11.26 9.88 -6.87
C LEU A 159 9.80 9.66 -6.43
N GLY A 160 9.26 10.51 -5.56
CA GLY A 160 7.88 10.39 -5.10
C GLY A 160 6.86 10.57 -6.24
N GLN A 161 7.01 11.62 -7.04
CA GLN A 161 6.15 11.87 -8.20
C GLN A 161 6.34 10.81 -9.30
N ALA A 162 7.57 10.33 -9.49
CA ALA A 162 7.85 9.22 -10.40
C ALA A 162 7.13 7.93 -9.96
N LEU A 163 7.19 7.58 -8.66
CA LEU A 163 6.48 6.42 -8.13
C LEU A 163 4.96 6.56 -8.25
N MET A 164 4.39 7.76 -8.05
CA MET A 164 2.97 8.02 -8.28
C MET A 164 2.58 7.84 -9.75
N SER A 165 3.40 8.36 -10.67
CA SER A 165 3.18 8.20 -12.11
C SER A 165 3.27 6.72 -12.52
N LEU A 166 4.28 5.99 -12.04
CA LEU A 166 4.44 4.56 -12.28
C LEU A 166 3.29 3.73 -11.69
N PHE A 167 2.76 4.12 -10.53
CA PHE A 167 1.58 3.48 -9.94
C PHE A 167 0.32 3.64 -10.82
N VAL A 168 0.11 4.84 -11.36
CA VAL A 168 -0.99 5.11 -12.31
C VAL A 168 -0.80 4.31 -13.61
N LEU A 169 0.43 4.27 -14.14
CA LEU A 169 0.79 3.41 -15.27
C LEU A 169 0.48 1.93 -15.00
N ALA A 170 0.88 1.42 -13.84
CA ALA A 170 0.63 0.03 -13.43
C ALA A 170 -0.87 -0.28 -13.27
N SER A 171 -1.66 0.70 -12.82
CA SER A 171 -3.12 0.61 -12.71
C SER A 171 -3.82 0.59 -14.06
N LYS A 172 -3.11 0.96 -15.14
CA LYS A 172 -3.64 1.09 -16.52
C LYS A 172 -4.81 2.07 -16.63
N ASP A 173 -4.90 3.04 -15.73
CA ASP A 173 -5.85 4.14 -15.82
C ASP A 173 -5.09 5.42 -16.15
N GLY A 174 -5.48 6.14 -17.20
CA GLY A 174 -4.75 7.33 -17.67
C GLY A 174 -3.28 7.10 -18.08
N TRP A 175 -2.84 5.85 -18.27
CA TRP A 175 -1.45 5.50 -18.59
C TRP A 175 -1.01 5.97 -19.98
N VAL A 176 -1.96 6.02 -20.92
CA VAL A 176 -1.73 6.41 -22.32
C VAL A 176 -1.26 7.87 -22.40
N ASP A 177 -1.86 8.76 -21.60
CA ASP A 177 -1.49 10.18 -21.58
C ASP A 177 -0.06 10.36 -21.05
N ILE A 178 0.31 9.67 -19.96
CA ILE A 178 1.66 9.73 -19.40
C ILE A 178 2.70 9.19 -20.39
N MET A 179 2.35 8.13 -21.12
CA MET A 179 3.21 7.56 -22.15
C MET A 179 3.44 8.53 -23.31
N TYR A 180 2.37 9.19 -23.81
CA TYR A 180 2.50 10.19 -24.87
C TYR A 180 3.27 11.42 -24.41
N ASP A 181 3.02 11.91 -23.19
CA ASP A 181 3.79 13.00 -22.60
C ASP A 181 5.29 12.67 -22.53
N GLY A 182 5.65 11.40 -22.26
CA GLY A 182 7.03 10.93 -22.27
C GLY A 182 7.63 10.72 -23.66
N LEU A 183 6.82 10.33 -24.65
CA LEU A 183 7.22 10.15 -26.05
C LEU A 183 7.55 11.49 -26.72
N ASP A 184 6.77 12.52 -26.39
CA ASP A 184 6.88 13.85 -26.96
C ASP A 184 7.88 14.74 -26.20
N ALA A 185 8.49 14.20 -25.13
CA ALA A 185 9.48 14.89 -24.32
C ALA A 185 10.78 15.13 -25.11
N VAL A 186 11.13 16.41 -25.26
CA VAL A 186 12.34 16.88 -25.97
C VAL A 186 13.47 17.13 -24.99
N GLY A 187 13.33 18.19 -24.18
CA GLY A 187 14.36 18.69 -23.29
C GLY A 187 13.78 19.55 -22.17
N VAL A 188 14.64 20.04 -21.28
CA VAL A 188 14.23 20.92 -20.20
C VAL A 188 13.88 22.30 -20.77
N ASP A 189 12.75 22.86 -20.34
CA ASP A 189 12.22 24.16 -20.80
C ASP A 189 11.91 24.24 -22.32
N GLN A 190 11.84 23.09 -23.01
CA GLN A 190 11.44 22.95 -24.42
C GLN A 190 9.98 22.49 -24.52
N GLN A 191 9.23 22.99 -25.50
CA GLN A 191 7.87 22.54 -25.78
C GLN A 191 7.90 21.09 -26.33
N PRO A 192 7.01 20.18 -25.86
CA PRO A 192 6.95 18.82 -26.38
C PRO A 192 6.63 18.78 -27.87
N ILE A 193 7.30 17.89 -28.61
CA ILE A 193 7.14 17.69 -30.05
C ILE A 193 6.68 16.25 -30.28
N MET A 194 5.60 16.10 -31.04
CA MET A 194 5.00 14.80 -31.34
C MET A 194 6.03 13.82 -31.93
N ASN A 195 6.17 12.65 -31.32
CA ASN A 195 7.06 11.57 -31.76
C ASN A 195 8.55 11.93 -31.86
N TYR A 196 9.04 12.86 -31.03
CA TYR A 196 10.44 13.25 -31.06
C TYR A 196 11.39 12.09 -30.70
N ASN A 197 11.07 11.32 -29.65
CA ASN A 197 11.92 10.23 -29.15
C ASN A 197 11.18 8.89 -29.07
N PRO A 198 10.97 8.16 -30.19
CA PRO A 198 10.24 6.89 -30.20
C PRO A 198 10.87 5.80 -29.32
N TRP A 199 12.19 5.86 -29.10
CA TRP A 199 12.90 4.91 -28.23
C TRP A 199 12.46 4.96 -26.77
N MET A 200 11.96 6.11 -26.29
CA MET A 200 11.43 6.25 -24.92
C MET A 200 10.19 5.37 -24.69
N LEU A 201 9.50 4.95 -25.75
CA LEU A 201 8.40 4.00 -25.67
C LEU A 201 8.82 2.67 -25.04
N LEU A 202 10.04 2.21 -25.30
CA LEU A 202 10.55 0.95 -24.75
C LEU A 202 10.62 0.97 -23.22
N TYR A 203 10.88 2.12 -22.61
CA TYR A 203 10.85 2.28 -21.16
C TYR A 203 9.46 2.01 -20.59
N PHE A 204 8.41 2.61 -21.17
CA PHE A 204 7.03 2.40 -20.70
C PHE A 204 6.53 0.99 -20.97
N ILE A 205 6.80 0.44 -22.16
CA ILE A 205 6.36 -0.91 -22.52
C ILE A 205 7.08 -1.97 -21.67
N SER A 206 8.39 -1.84 -21.45
CA SER A 206 9.14 -2.79 -20.62
C SER A 206 8.64 -2.78 -19.17
N PHE A 207 8.36 -1.61 -18.60
CA PHE A 207 7.74 -1.49 -17.28
C PHE A 207 6.38 -2.21 -17.22
N LEU A 208 5.49 -1.96 -18.19
CA LEU A 208 4.16 -2.59 -18.23
C LEU A 208 4.23 -4.12 -18.35
N LEU A 209 5.18 -4.66 -19.13
CA LEU A 209 5.38 -6.10 -19.24
C LEU A 209 5.87 -6.72 -17.92
N ILE A 210 6.82 -6.07 -17.25
CA ILE A 210 7.35 -6.54 -15.96
C ILE A 210 6.24 -6.53 -14.89
N VAL A 211 5.47 -5.46 -14.80
CA VAL A 211 4.34 -5.38 -13.86
C VAL A 211 3.28 -6.44 -14.16
N ALA A 212 2.94 -6.63 -15.44
CA ALA A 212 1.99 -7.66 -15.84
C ALA A 212 2.47 -9.07 -15.44
N PHE A 213 3.77 -9.35 -15.61
CA PHE A 213 4.37 -10.61 -15.16
C PHE A 213 4.27 -10.80 -13.64
N PHE A 214 4.55 -9.75 -12.85
CA PHE A 214 4.38 -9.84 -11.40
C PHE A 214 2.94 -10.06 -10.97
N VAL A 215 1.96 -9.42 -11.63
CA VAL A 215 0.54 -9.64 -11.34
C VAL A 215 0.12 -11.09 -11.63
N LEU A 216 0.60 -11.66 -12.75
CA LEU A 216 0.38 -13.07 -13.06
C LEU A 216 1.01 -13.99 -12.01
N ASN A 217 2.25 -13.72 -11.62
CA ASN A 217 2.95 -14.51 -10.59
C ASN A 217 2.31 -14.39 -9.21
N MET A 218 1.78 -13.22 -8.87
CA MET A 218 1.00 -13.01 -7.65
C MET A 218 -0.28 -13.86 -7.68
N PHE A 219 -0.99 -13.89 -8.82
CA PHE A 219 -2.18 -14.71 -8.98
C PHE A 219 -1.88 -16.20 -8.82
N VAL A 220 -0.84 -16.70 -9.49
CA VAL A 220 -0.38 -18.09 -9.35
C VAL A 220 0.00 -18.38 -7.90
N GLY A 221 0.71 -17.47 -7.23
CA GLY A 221 1.07 -17.60 -5.82
C GLY A 221 -0.15 -17.78 -4.90
N VAL A 222 -1.22 -16.99 -5.11
CA VAL A 222 -2.47 -17.11 -4.34
C VAL A 222 -3.18 -18.43 -4.60
N VAL A 223 -3.26 -18.86 -5.86
CA VAL A 223 -3.90 -20.14 -6.22
C VAL A 223 -3.13 -21.32 -5.63
N VAL A 224 -1.79 -21.30 -5.75
CA VAL A 224 -0.90 -22.32 -5.20
C VAL A 224 -1.01 -22.37 -3.68
N GLU A 225 -0.96 -21.22 -2.98
CA GLU A 225 -1.12 -21.19 -1.53
C GLU A 225 -2.47 -21.77 -1.09
N ASN A 226 -3.56 -21.40 -1.76
CA ASN A 226 -4.89 -21.95 -1.47
C ASN A 226 -4.94 -23.47 -1.68
N PHE A 227 -4.33 -23.97 -2.76
CA PHE A 227 -4.23 -25.40 -3.03
C PHE A 227 -3.40 -26.14 -1.94
N HIS A 228 -2.25 -25.59 -1.57
CA HIS A 228 -1.40 -26.12 -0.50
C HIS A 228 -2.10 -26.07 0.86
N LYS A 229 -2.92 -25.05 1.13
CA LYS A 229 -3.71 -24.95 2.37
C LYS A 229 -4.80 -26.03 2.41
N CYS A 230 -5.52 -26.24 1.31
CA CYS A 230 -6.53 -27.30 1.21
C CYS A 230 -5.90 -28.69 1.45
N ARG A 231 -4.78 -28.98 0.78
CA ARG A 231 -4.07 -30.25 0.95
C ARG A 231 -3.57 -30.47 2.39
N ARG A 232 -2.97 -29.45 3.02
CA ARG A 232 -2.55 -29.51 4.43
C ARG A 232 -3.73 -29.77 5.38
N HIS A 233 -4.89 -29.17 5.11
CA HIS A 233 -6.08 -29.39 5.94
C HIS A 233 -6.60 -30.82 5.80
N GLN A 234 -6.59 -31.40 4.60
CA GLN A 234 -6.97 -32.78 4.37
C GLN A 234 -6.00 -33.76 5.06
N GLU A 235 -4.69 -33.54 4.91
CA GLU A 235 -3.66 -34.35 5.58
C GLU A 235 -3.78 -34.32 7.10
N ALA A 236 -4.05 -33.14 7.69
CA ALA A 236 -4.24 -32.98 9.13
C ALA A 236 -5.50 -33.69 9.65
N GLU A 237 -6.62 -33.58 8.93
CA GLU A 237 -7.88 -34.25 9.30
C GLU A 237 -7.76 -35.78 9.15
N GLU A 238 -7.05 -36.26 8.13
CA GLU A 238 -6.72 -37.68 8.00
C GLU A 238 -5.83 -38.19 9.13
N ALA A 239 -4.80 -37.43 9.53
CA ALA A 239 -3.91 -37.79 10.62
C ALA A 239 -4.68 -37.91 11.95
N LYS A 240 -5.54 -36.92 12.28
CA LYS A 240 -6.42 -36.97 13.46
C LYS A 240 -7.34 -38.18 13.43
N ARG A 241 -7.98 -38.46 12.29
CA ARG A 241 -8.86 -39.64 12.14
C ARG A 241 -8.09 -40.95 12.34
N ARG A 242 -6.81 -41.02 11.95
CA ARG A 242 -5.95 -42.19 12.18
C ARG A 242 -5.55 -42.31 13.66
N GLU A 243 -5.23 -41.21 14.33
CA GLU A 243 -4.91 -41.18 15.76
C GLU A 243 -6.12 -41.56 16.62
N GLU A 244 -7.31 -41.03 16.33
CA GLU A 244 -8.53 -41.36 17.05
C GLU A 244 -8.88 -42.85 16.93
N LYS A 245 -8.69 -43.44 15.73
CA LYS A 245 -8.83 -44.89 15.51
C LYS A 245 -7.79 -45.69 16.31
N ARG A 246 -6.54 -45.23 16.42
CA ARG A 246 -5.50 -45.87 17.23
C ARG A 246 -5.82 -45.82 18.72
N LEU A 247 -6.28 -44.67 19.22
CA LEU A 247 -6.65 -44.50 20.62
C LEU A 247 -7.83 -45.39 21.01
N LYS A 248 -8.89 -45.44 20.19
CA LYS A 248 -10.03 -46.36 20.39
C LYS A 248 -9.60 -47.82 20.42
N ARG A 249 -8.61 -48.23 19.62
CA ARG A 249 -8.06 -49.60 19.64
C ARG A 249 -7.28 -49.89 20.92
N LEU A 250 -6.47 -48.94 21.41
CA LEU A 250 -5.72 -49.09 22.66
C LEU A 250 -6.66 -49.15 23.88
N GLU A 251 -7.70 -48.32 23.92
CA GLU A 251 -8.70 -48.37 24.99
C GLU A 251 -9.46 -49.70 25.00
N LYS A 252 -9.85 -50.23 23.83
CA LYS A 252 -10.49 -51.56 23.75
C LYS A 252 -9.58 -52.65 24.32
N LYS A 253 -8.28 -52.62 23.99
CA LYS A 253 -7.28 -53.55 24.55
C LYS A 253 -7.08 -53.39 26.06
N ARG A 254 -7.16 -52.16 26.59
CA ARG A 254 -7.06 -51.92 28.05
C ARG A 254 -8.25 -52.53 28.79
N ARG A 255 -9.47 -52.26 28.31
CA ARG A 255 -10.70 -52.79 28.90
C ARG A 255 -10.78 -54.32 28.86
N SER A 256 -10.27 -54.97 27.81
CA SER A 256 -10.24 -56.44 27.75
C SER A 256 -9.29 -57.03 28.79
N LYS A 257 -8.10 -56.43 28.97
CA LYS A 257 -7.13 -56.85 30.00
C LYS A 257 -7.65 -56.66 31.42
N GLU A 258 -8.33 -55.53 31.69
CA GLU A 258 -8.96 -55.27 33.00
C GLU A 258 -10.01 -56.35 33.35
N LYS A 259 -10.83 -56.77 32.37
CA LYS A 259 -11.81 -57.85 32.56
C LYS A 259 -11.16 -59.22 32.80
N GLU A 260 -10.08 -59.52 32.10
CA GLU A 260 -9.34 -60.77 32.26
C GLU A 260 -8.67 -60.86 33.63
N LEU A 261 -8.15 -59.74 34.15
CA LEU A 261 -7.60 -59.67 35.52
C LEU A 261 -8.66 -59.82 36.60
N ALA A 262 -9.85 -59.24 36.40
CA ALA A 262 -10.93 -59.28 37.40
C ALA A 262 -11.65 -60.65 37.49
N GLY A 263 -11.47 -61.51 36.48
CA GLY A 263 -12.03 -62.86 36.45
C GLY A 263 -11.09 -63.95 37.00
N ARG A 264 -9.87 -63.60 37.39
CA ARG A 264 -8.90 -64.47 38.08
C ARG A 264 -8.90 -64.15 39.57
#